data_AF-A0A5A7ZGC2-F1
#
_entry.id   AF-A0A5A7ZGC2-F1
#
_cell.length_a   1.000
_cell.length_b   1.000
_cell.length_c   1.000
_cell.angle_alpha   90.00
_cell.angle_beta   90.00
_cell.angle_gamma   90.00
#
_symmetry.space_group_name_H-M   'P 1'
#
loop_
_entity.id
_entity.type
_entity.pdbx_description
1 polymer ?
#
loop_
_entity_poly.entity_id
_entity_poly.type
_entity_poly.pdbx_seq_one_letter_code
_entity_poly.pdbx_strand_id
1 'polypeptide(L)'
;MPSAPPTLTRRRLLIAAVPATLAVGLLAGTTACSPPPPPADLADLRTQFDRANADSLLAGEAATAPPGRTLPPDMVATLTAIAGERTAHARALADEITRLTDGEAPTTSAAPSTTTSSTAAPAAKPTVTAVAKALRESAEDAARAATELTGYRAGLLGSIAASCTAAYQVALGDPEKKA
;
A
#
# COMPACT_ATOMS: atom_id res chain seq x y z
N MET A 1 34.20 23.36 40.62
CA MET A 1 33.93 23.32 39.17
C MET A 1 33.26 21.99 38.87
N PRO A 2 31.94 21.91 38.63
CA PRO A 2 31.34 20.66 38.21
C PRO A 2 31.59 20.44 36.71
N SER A 3 32.21 19.30 36.37
CA SER A 3 32.38 18.85 34.98
C SER A 3 31.05 18.33 34.43
N ALA A 4 30.68 18.76 33.22
CA ALA A 4 29.49 18.28 32.53
C ALA A 4 29.63 16.80 32.11
N PRO A 5 28.58 15.96 32.22
CA PRO A 5 28.62 14.59 31.74
C PRO A 5 28.64 14.56 30.20
N PRO A 6 29.28 13.55 29.58
CA PRO A 6 29.34 13.44 28.13
C PRO A 6 27.94 13.23 27.53
N THR A 7 27.61 14.02 26.52
CA THR A 7 26.37 13.88 25.75
C THR A 7 26.45 12.66 24.84
N LEU A 8 25.72 11.61 25.19
CA LEU A 8 25.57 10.42 24.34
C LEU A 8 24.49 10.70 23.29
N THR A 9 24.91 10.80 22.03
CA THR A 9 23.98 10.90 20.90
C THR A 9 23.69 9.51 20.35
N ARG A 10 22.43 9.24 19.96
CA ARG A 10 22.01 7.97 19.31
C ARG A 10 22.95 7.55 18.17
N ARG A 11 23.53 8.52 17.47
CA ARG A 11 24.47 8.32 16.36
C ARG A 11 25.80 7.69 16.79
N ARG A 12 26.31 7.98 18.00
CA ARG A 12 27.54 7.36 18.52
C ARG A 12 27.33 5.93 19.01
N LEU A 13 26.11 5.61 19.42
CA LEU A 13 25.75 4.27 19.91
C LEU A 13 25.64 3.24 18.77
N LEU A 14 25.24 3.68 17.56
CA LEU A 14 25.16 2.81 16.37
C LEU A 14 26.52 2.55 15.69
N ILE A 15 27.51 3.41 15.90
CA ILE A 15 28.85 3.25 15.30
C ILE A 15 29.74 2.27 16.09
N ALA A 16 29.42 2.03 17.37
CA ALA A 16 30.26 1.23 18.27
C ALA A 16 29.96 -0.30 18.24
N ALA A 17 29.01 -0.77 17.43
CA ALA A 17 28.51 -2.15 17.45
C ALA A 17 28.51 -2.82 16.06
N VAL A 18 29.65 -2.84 15.36
CA VAL A 18 29.82 -3.69 14.16
C VAL A 18 30.98 -4.67 14.38
N PRO A 19 30.71 -5.96 14.65
CA PRO A 19 31.72 -7.00 14.55
C PRO A 19 32.03 -7.28 13.07
N ALA A 20 33.32 -7.30 12.74
CA ALA A 20 33.81 -7.72 11.42
C ALA A 20 33.77 -9.25 11.31
N THR A 21 32.77 -9.80 10.62
CA THR A 21 32.77 -11.21 10.22
C THR A 21 32.84 -11.33 8.70
N LEU A 22 34.04 -11.66 8.22
CA LEU A 22 34.32 -12.19 6.89
C LEU A 22 33.68 -13.58 6.74
N ALA A 23 32.93 -13.79 5.67
CA ALA A 23 32.66 -15.14 5.15
C ALA A 23 32.62 -15.10 3.62
N VAL A 24 33.67 -15.67 3.03
CA VAL A 24 33.81 -16.03 1.62
C VAL A 24 32.89 -17.21 1.31
N GLY A 25 32.16 -17.17 0.21
CA GLY A 25 31.36 -18.27 -0.32
C GLY A 25 31.44 -18.31 -1.86
N LEU A 26 31.82 -19.48 -2.38
CA LEU A 26 32.34 -19.78 -3.71
C LEU A 26 31.30 -19.83 -4.85
N LEU A 27 31.83 -19.64 -6.05
CA LEU A 27 31.30 -19.84 -7.41
C LEU A 27 30.50 -21.14 -7.64
N ALA A 28 29.42 -21.09 -8.45
CA ALA A 28 29.15 -21.95 -9.62
C ALA A 28 27.74 -21.73 -10.20
N GLY A 29 27.62 -21.56 -11.52
CA GLY A 29 26.33 -21.59 -12.23
C GLY A 29 26.45 -21.10 -13.68
N THR A 30 26.58 -22.03 -14.60
CA THR A 30 26.71 -21.82 -16.05
C THR A 30 25.44 -21.22 -16.69
N THR A 31 25.69 -20.34 -17.65
CA THR A 31 24.80 -19.71 -18.62
C THR A 31 23.51 -20.48 -19.00
N ALA A 32 22.38 -20.02 -18.48
CA ALA A 32 21.15 -19.89 -19.25
C ALA A 32 20.68 -18.46 -19.05
N CYS A 33 20.60 -17.68 -20.14
CA CYS A 33 20.21 -16.27 -20.10
C CYS A 33 18.69 -16.18 -19.87
N SER A 34 18.27 -16.48 -18.66
CA SER A 34 16.96 -16.11 -18.14
C SER A 34 17.22 -15.06 -17.06
N PRO A 35 16.61 -13.86 -17.16
CA PRO A 35 16.67 -12.89 -16.07
C PRO A 35 16.24 -13.59 -14.78
N PRO A 36 16.93 -13.36 -13.64
CA PRO A 36 16.44 -13.87 -12.36
C PRO A 36 14.97 -13.43 -12.19
N PRO A 37 14.09 -14.29 -11.64
CA PRO A 37 12.72 -13.89 -11.37
C PRO A 37 12.74 -12.60 -10.53
N PRO A 38 11.82 -11.65 -10.80
CA PRO A 38 11.78 -10.42 -10.03
C PRO A 38 11.71 -10.76 -8.53
N PRO A 39 12.43 -10.00 -7.67
CA PRO A 39 12.36 -10.18 -6.23
C PRO A 39 10.91 -10.28 -5.77
N ALA A 40 10.59 -11.22 -4.87
CA ALA A 40 9.23 -11.39 -4.33
C ALA A 40 8.66 -10.06 -3.82
N ASP A 41 9.50 -9.29 -3.12
CA ASP A 41 9.21 -7.94 -2.63
C ASP A 41 8.68 -7.00 -3.72
N LEU A 42 9.17 -7.09 -4.97
CA LEU A 42 8.70 -6.23 -6.07
C LEU A 42 7.30 -6.63 -6.54
N ALA A 43 6.96 -7.92 -6.49
CA ALA A 43 5.62 -8.40 -6.82
C ALA A 43 4.61 -7.96 -5.74
N ASP A 44 5.01 -8.01 -4.47
CA ASP A 44 4.16 -7.55 -3.36
C ASP A 44 3.93 -6.04 -3.42
N LEU A 45 4.97 -5.25 -3.67
CA LEU A 45 4.84 -3.80 -3.82
C LEU A 45 3.93 -3.43 -5.01
N ARG A 46 4.06 -4.11 -6.15
CA ARG A 46 3.16 -3.91 -7.32
C ARG A 46 1.73 -4.28 -7.00
N THR A 47 1.52 -5.41 -6.32
CA THR A 47 0.19 -5.82 -5.86
C THR A 47 -0.44 -4.74 -4.96
N GLN A 48 0.33 -4.21 -4.01
CA GLN A 48 -0.15 -3.15 -3.11
C GLN A 48 -0.39 -1.82 -3.85
N PHE A 49 0.43 -1.52 -4.87
CA PHE A 49 0.27 -0.33 -5.72
C PHE A 49 -1.04 -0.40 -6.51
N ASP A 50 -1.31 -1.53 -7.17
CA ASP A 50 -2.55 -1.74 -7.93
C ASP A 50 -3.76 -1.61 -7.01
N ARG A 51 -3.70 -2.22 -5.82
CA ARG A 51 -4.77 -2.15 -4.82
C ARG A 51 -5.01 -0.74 -4.30
N ALA A 52 -3.95 0.03 -4.02
CA ALA A 52 -4.07 1.41 -3.57
C ALA A 52 -4.75 2.31 -4.61
N ASN A 53 -4.44 2.12 -5.90
CA ASN A 53 -5.13 2.83 -6.98
C ASN A 53 -6.61 2.40 -7.08
N ALA A 54 -6.88 1.10 -7.04
CA ALA A 54 -8.25 0.57 -7.10
C ALA A 54 -9.11 1.09 -5.93
N ASP A 55 -8.59 1.05 -4.69
CA ASP A 55 -9.28 1.57 -3.50
C ASP A 55 -9.55 3.07 -3.61
N SER A 56 -8.58 3.84 -4.14
CA SER A 56 -8.74 5.28 -4.35
C SER A 56 -9.89 5.60 -5.30
N LEU A 57 -9.93 4.90 -6.45
CA LEU A 57 -11.01 5.05 -7.43
C LEU A 57 -12.36 4.65 -6.83
N LEU A 58 -12.42 3.50 -6.17
CA LEU A 58 -13.63 2.99 -5.51
C LEU A 58 -14.18 3.98 -4.48
N ALA A 59 -13.31 4.55 -3.64
CA ALA A 59 -13.70 5.54 -2.63
C ALA A 59 -14.15 6.87 -3.25
N GLY A 60 -13.45 7.35 -4.29
CA GLY A 60 -13.83 8.54 -5.03
C GLY A 60 -15.18 8.40 -5.74
N GLU A 61 -15.43 7.24 -6.36
CA GLU A 61 -16.72 6.93 -6.96
C GLU A 61 -17.82 6.86 -5.90
N ALA A 62 -17.59 6.19 -4.77
CA ALA A 62 -18.54 6.12 -3.66
C ALA A 62 -18.85 7.49 -3.04
N ALA A 63 -17.89 8.42 -3.04
CA ALA A 63 -18.09 9.78 -2.56
C ALA A 63 -19.09 10.58 -3.42
N THR A 64 -19.29 10.16 -4.66
CA THR A 64 -20.28 10.79 -5.53
C THR A 64 -21.63 10.10 -5.31
N ALA A 65 -22.74 10.85 -5.21
CA ALA A 65 -24.06 10.23 -5.01
C ALA A 65 -24.69 9.82 -6.37
N PRO A 66 -25.39 8.68 -6.47
CA PRO A 66 -26.17 8.37 -7.67
C PRO A 66 -27.41 9.29 -7.75
N PRO A 67 -28.00 9.50 -8.95
CA PRO A 67 -29.24 10.25 -9.08
C PRO A 67 -30.32 9.73 -8.13
N GLY A 68 -30.97 10.62 -7.37
CA GLY A 68 -32.06 10.26 -6.47
C GLY A 68 -31.66 9.75 -5.07
N ARG A 69 -30.36 9.73 -4.73
CA ARG A 69 -29.88 9.47 -3.37
C ARG A 69 -28.85 10.52 -2.97
N THR A 70 -28.89 10.99 -1.74
CA THR A 70 -27.92 11.94 -1.19
C THR A 70 -27.13 11.29 -0.06
N LEU A 71 -25.81 11.41 -0.11
CA LEU A 71 -24.96 11.07 1.03
C LEU A 71 -24.86 12.30 1.97
N PRO A 72 -24.79 12.09 3.29
CA PRO A 72 -24.45 13.15 4.23
C PRO A 72 -23.11 13.84 3.85
N PRO A 73 -22.97 15.17 3.96
CA PRO A 73 -21.77 15.90 3.53
C PRO A 73 -20.48 15.44 4.21
N ASP A 74 -20.56 15.07 5.49
CA ASP A 74 -19.50 14.47 6.29
C ASP A 74 -19.05 13.11 5.76
N MET A 75 -19.97 12.27 5.28
CA MET A 75 -19.63 11.00 4.63
C MET A 75 -18.94 11.22 3.28
N VAL A 76 -19.41 12.20 2.48
CA VAL A 76 -18.75 12.58 1.22
C VAL A 76 -17.31 13.06 1.48
N ALA A 77 -17.12 13.91 2.48
CA ALA A 77 -15.80 14.40 2.88
C ALA A 77 -14.90 13.24 3.34
N THR A 78 -15.43 12.31 4.12
CA THR A 78 -14.71 11.13 4.60
C THR A 78 -14.23 10.23 3.46
N LEU A 79 -15.12 9.88 2.51
CA LEU A 79 -14.75 9.07 1.35
C LEU A 79 -13.74 9.76 0.43
N THR A 80 -13.88 11.08 0.28
CA THR A 80 -12.91 11.89 -0.49
C THR A 80 -11.53 11.88 0.17
N ALA A 81 -11.48 12.00 1.50
CA ALA A 81 -10.23 11.93 2.26
C ALA A 81 -9.56 10.55 2.14
N ILE A 82 -10.35 9.46 2.23
CA ILE A 82 -9.87 8.10 1.99
C ILE A 82 -9.28 7.95 0.59
N ALA A 83 -9.96 8.44 -0.45
CA ALA A 83 -9.44 8.41 -1.81
C ALA A 83 -8.09 9.16 -1.92
N GLY A 84 -7.99 10.33 -1.28
CA GLY A 84 -6.74 11.09 -1.19
C GLY A 84 -5.61 10.31 -0.52
N GLU A 85 -5.88 9.68 0.62
CA GLU A 85 -4.92 8.88 1.38
C GLU A 85 -4.46 7.65 0.59
N ARG A 86 -5.38 6.93 -0.07
CA ARG A 86 -5.03 5.78 -0.92
C ARG A 86 -4.22 6.20 -2.15
N THR A 87 -4.48 7.38 -2.70
CA THR A 87 -3.62 7.96 -3.75
C THR A 87 -2.23 8.29 -3.21
N ALA A 88 -2.10 8.81 -1.99
CA ALA A 88 -0.80 9.07 -1.37
C ALA A 88 -0.01 7.77 -1.13
N HIS A 89 -0.67 6.71 -0.66
CA HIS A 89 -0.07 5.39 -0.55
C HIS A 89 0.42 4.85 -1.90
N ALA A 90 -0.40 4.97 -2.95
CA ALA A 90 -0.01 4.56 -4.30
C ALA A 90 1.24 5.29 -4.79
N ARG A 91 1.39 6.60 -4.50
CA ARG A 91 2.60 7.36 -4.82
C ARG A 91 3.81 6.86 -4.05
N ALA A 92 3.70 6.64 -2.74
CA ALA A 92 4.80 6.12 -1.93
C ALA A 92 5.27 4.72 -2.40
N LEU A 93 4.32 3.87 -2.81
CA LEU A 93 4.63 2.57 -3.41
C LEU A 93 5.28 2.72 -4.79
N ALA A 94 4.81 3.67 -5.61
CA ALA A 94 5.41 3.95 -6.91
C ALA A 94 6.86 4.43 -6.78
N ASP A 95 7.13 5.33 -5.83
CA ASP A 95 8.48 5.82 -5.54
C ASP A 95 9.42 4.67 -5.13
N GLU A 96 8.94 3.76 -4.27
CA GLU A 96 9.73 2.60 -3.85
C GLU A 96 9.93 1.57 -4.98
N ILE A 97 8.91 1.33 -5.82
CA ILE A 97 9.06 0.46 -7.00
C ILE A 97 10.09 1.07 -7.96
N THR A 98 9.97 2.36 -8.26
CA THR A 98 10.90 3.11 -9.13
C THR A 98 12.33 3.02 -8.62
N ARG A 99 12.53 3.09 -7.30
CA ARG A 99 13.84 2.93 -6.66
C ARG A 99 14.42 1.52 -6.86
N LEU A 100 13.58 0.48 -6.90
CA LEU A 100 13.99 -0.92 -7.07
C LEU A 100 14.17 -1.33 -8.53
N THR A 101 13.59 -0.58 -9.46
CA THR A 101 13.62 -0.83 -10.91
C THR A 101 14.53 0.15 -11.66
N ASP A 102 15.47 0.79 -10.95
CA ASP A 102 16.43 1.75 -11.51
C ASP A 102 15.79 2.90 -12.31
N GLY A 103 14.61 3.37 -11.87
CA GLY A 103 13.92 4.52 -12.47
C GLY A 103 12.66 4.19 -13.28
N GLU A 104 12.33 2.92 -13.47
CA GLU A 104 11.10 2.53 -14.19
C GLU A 104 9.86 2.70 -13.31
N ALA A 105 9.01 3.68 -13.65
CA ALA A 105 7.78 3.95 -12.92
C ALA A 105 6.74 2.85 -13.15
N PRO A 106 6.06 2.35 -12.10
CA PRO A 106 5.00 1.36 -12.28
C PRO A 106 3.78 1.98 -12.96
N THR A 107 3.13 1.19 -13.80
CA THR A 107 1.80 1.45 -14.32
C THR A 107 0.82 0.48 -13.68
N THR A 108 -0.43 0.93 -13.49
CA THR A 108 -1.48 0.06 -12.94
C THR A 108 -1.73 -1.08 -13.93
N SER A 109 -1.87 -2.31 -13.43
CA SER A 109 -2.31 -3.41 -14.29
C SER A 109 -3.67 -3.09 -14.90
N ALA A 110 -3.72 -2.91 -16.23
CA ALA A 110 -4.98 -2.78 -16.94
C ALA A 110 -5.77 -4.09 -16.76
N ALA A 111 -7.02 -3.98 -16.31
CA ALA A 111 -7.93 -5.13 -16.39
C ALA A 111 -7.99 -5.62 -17.85
N PRO A 112 -8.04 -6.94 -18.10
CA PRO A 112 -8.11 -7.44 -19.47
C PRO A 112 -9.33 -6.84 -20.18
N SER A 113 -9.07 -6.10 -21.27
CA SER A 113 -10.11 -5.52 -22.13
C SER A 113 -10.89 -6.65 -22.80
N THR A 114 -11.95 -7.14 -22.18
CA THR A 114 -12.96 -7.94 -22.86
C THR A 114 -13.78 -7.02 -23.77
N THR A 115 -13.46 -7.03 -25.06
CA THR A 115 -14.26 -6.42 -26.13
C THR A 115 -15.55 -7.22 -26.33
N THR A 116 -16.49 -7.06 -25.43
CA THR A 116 -17.88 -7.49 -25.65
C THR A 116 -18.75 -6.25 -25.72
N SER A 117 -19.07 -5.84 -26.95
CA SER A 117 -20.13 -4.89 -27.26
C SER A 117 -21.46 -5.47 -26.82
N SER A 118 -21.86 -5.14 -25.60
CA SER A 118 -23.23 -5.25 -25.13
C SER A 118 -23.59 -3.91 -24.51
N THR A 119 -24.79 -3.41 -24.82
CA THR A 119 -25.41 -2.30 -24.08
C THR A 119 -25.56 -2.75 -22.63
N ALA A 120 -24.50 -2.51 -21.84
CA ALA A 120 -24.49 -2.81 -20.43
C ALA A 120 -25.36 -1.75 -19.74
N ALA A 121 -26.34 -2.22 -18.97
CA ALA A 121 -27.02 -1.37 -18.01
C ALA A 121 -25.96 -0.64 -17.16
N PRO A 122 -26.21 0.62 -16.72
CA PRO A 122 -25.25 1.36 -15.92
C PRO A 122 -24.80 0.51 -14.73
N ALA A 123 -23.49 0.29 -14.61
CA ALA A 123 -22.93 -0.46 -13.49
C ALA A 123 -23.40 0.19 -12.17
N ALA A 124 -23.87 -0.64 -11.23
CA ALA A 124 -24.31 -0.15 -9.95
C ALA A 124 -23.16 0.56 -9.24
N LYS A 125 -23.42 1.76 -8.74
CA LYS A 125 -22.40 2.60 -8.12
C LYS A 125 -21.81 1.95 -6.86
N PRO A 126 -20.49 2.11 -6.58
CA PRO A 126 -19.89 1.60 -5.36
C PRO A 126 -20.59 2.11 -4.10
N THR A 127 -20.70 1.25 -3.09
CA THR A 127 -21.33 1.56 -1.80
C THR A 127 -20.27 1.79 -0.72
N VAL A 128 -20.62 2.48 0.37
CA VAL A 128 -19.74 2.64 1.53
C VAL A 128 -19.28 1.29 2.09
N THR A 129 -20.17 0.29 2.11
CA THR A 129 -19.83 -1.08 2.53
C THR A 129 -18.83 -1.74 1.59
N ALA A 130 -18.93 -1.51 0.27
CA ALA A 130 -17.94 -2.00 -0.68
C ALA A 130 -16.57 -1.37 -0.43
N VAL A 131 -16.52 -0.07 -0.13
CA VAL A 131 -15.28 0.62 0.24
C VAL A 131 -14.69 0.06 1.54
N ALA A 132 -15.51 -0.11 2.59
CA ALA A 132 -15.05 -0.68 3.86
C ALA A 132 -14.49 -2.09 3.70
N LYS A 133 -15.15 -2.94 2.89
CA LYS A 133 -14.68 -4.29 2.57
C LYS A 133 -13.35 -4.28 1.82
N ALA A 134 -13.22 -3.47 0.76
CA ALA A 134 -11.98 -3.35 0.00
C ALA A 134 -10.82 -2.87 0.88
N LEU A 135 -11.05 -1.86 1.73
CA LEU A 135 -10.04 -1.37 2.67
C LEU A 135 -9.63 -2.42 3.71
N ARG A 136 -10.57 -3.27 4.16
CA ARG A 136 -10.25 -4.38 5.07
C ARG A 136 -9.35 -5.41 4.38
N GLU A 137 -9.69 -5.82 3.16
CA GLU A 137 -8.86 -6.74 2.36
C GLU A 137 -7.47 -6.14 2.10
N SER A 138 -7.40 -4.86 1.72
CA SER A 138 -6.13 -4.14 1.55
C SER A 138 -5.31 -4.06 2.84
N ALA A 139 -5.96 -3.89 4.00
CA ALA A 139 -5.27 -3.87 5.28
C ALA A 139 -4.68 -5.24 5.63
N GLU A 140 -5.45 -6.32 5.46
CA GLU A 140 -5.02 -7.69 5.74
C GLU A 140 -3.89 -8.14 4.82
N ASP A 141 -4.00 -7.85 3.53
CA ASP A 141 -2.97 -8.19 2.55
C ASP A 141 -1.68 -7.39 2.79
N ALA A 142 -1.78 -6.09 3.07
CA ALA A 142 -0.62 -5.26 3.41
C ALA A 142 0.04 -5.71 4.73
N ALA A 143 -0.74 -6.08 5.74
CA ALA A 143 -0.22 -6.59 7.00
C ALA A 143 0.53 -7.91 6.81
N ARG A 144 -0.01 -8.83 5.99
CA ARG A 144 0.68 -10.08 5.66
C ARG A 144 2.00 -9.83 4.94
N ALA A 145 1.97 -9.04 3.87
CA ALA A 145 3.18 -8.70 3.12
C ALA A 145 4.23 -7.99 4.00
N ALA A 146 3.80 -7.15 4.95
CA ALA A 146 4.73 -6.51 5.89
C ALA A 146 5.52 -7.52 6.76
N THR A 147 4.96 -8.71 7.04
CA THR A 147 5.66 -9.76 7.79
C THR A 147 6.70 -10.53 6.98
N GLU A 148 6.62 -10.47 5.66
CA GLU A 148 7.53 -11.14 4.71
C GLU A 148 8.70 -10.22 4.32
N LEU A 149 8.56 -8.92 4.57
CA LEU A 149 9.55 -7.89 4.23
C LEU A 149 10.36 -7.44 5.46
N THR A 150 11.43 -6.67 5.20
CA THR A 150 12.26 -6.08 6.25
C THR A 150 12.52 -4.59 6.01
N GLY A 151 12.94 -3.89 7.06
CA GLY A 151 13.36 -2.49 6.98
C GLY A 151 12.27 -1.53 6.51
N TYR A 152 12.63 -0.62 5.60
CA TYR A 152 11.75 0.43 5.11
C TYR A 152 10.44 -0.12 4.51
N ARG A 153 10.51 -1.18 3.70
CA ARG A 153 9.32 -1.73 3.02
C ARG A 153 8.33 -2.39 3.97
N ALA A 154 8.82 -3.09 5.00
CA ALA A 154 7.96 -3.62 6.06
C ALA A 154 7.25 -2.49 6.81
N GLY A 155 7.96 -1.40 7.12
CA GLY A 155 7.39 -0.21 7.74
C GLY A 155 6.35 0.48 6.85
N LEU A 156 6.63 0.62 5.55
CA LEU A 156 5.71 1.20 4.56
C LEU A 156 4.40 0.40 4.49
N LEU A 157 4.48 -0.92 4.31
CA LEU A 157 3.28 -1.77 4.24
C LEU A 157 2.54 -1.86 5.58
N GLY A 158 3.26 -1.87 6.70
CA GLY A 158 2.64 -1.79 8.03
C GLY A 158 1.87 -0.48 8.25
N SER A 159 2.42 0.65 7.79
CA SER A 159 1.74 1.96 7.84
C SER A 159 0.48 1.97 6.95
N ILE A 160 0.57 1.39 5.76
CA ILE A 160 -0.58 1.25 4.85
C ILE A 160 -1.67 0.40 5.51
N ALA A 161 -1.31 -0.74 6.10
CA ALA A 161 -2.25 -1.62 6.79
C ALA A 161 -2.96 -0.90 7.95
N ALA A 162 -2.20 -0.15 8.76
CA ALA A 162 -2.74 0.63 9.87
C ALA A 162 -3.70 1.73 9.39
N SER A 163 -3.34 2.47 8.34
CA SER A 163 -4.17 3.54 7.78
C SER A 163 -5.48 3.00 7.18
N CYS A 164 -5.41 1.91 6.40
CA CYS A 164 -6.60 1.23 5.89
C CYS A 164 -7.48 0.69 7.02
N THR A 165 -6.88 0.16 8.09
CA THR A 165 -7.61 -0.31 9.28
C THR A 165 -8.36 0.82 9.98
N ALA A 166 -7.69 1.95 10.20
CA ALA A 166 -8.32 3.14 10.76
C ALA A 166 -9.47 3.64 9.88
N ALA A 167 -9.29 3.62 8.55
CA ALA A 167 -10.33 4.04 7.61
C ALA A 167 -11.59 3.16 7.71
N TYR A 168 -11.48 1.83 7.66
CA TYR A 168 -12.67 0.97 7.68
C TYR A 168 -13.30 0.79 9.07
N GLN A 169 -12.51 0.82 10.15
CA GLN A 169 -13.06 0.64 11.51
C GLN A 169 -13.57 1.94 12.12
N VAL A 170 -12.86 3.05 11.91
CA VAL A 170 -13.12 4.33 12.61
C VAL A 170 -13.81 5.32 11.69
N ALA A 171 -13.24 5.59 10.52
CA ALA A 171 -13.75 6.65 9.65
C ALA A 171 -15.11 6.29 9.03
N LEU A 172 -15.24 5.07 8.49
CA LEU A 172 -16.50 4.58 7.93
C LEU A 172 -17.42 3.94 8.98
N GLY A 173 -16.84 3.51 10.10
CA GLY A 173 -17.48 2.68 11.12
C GLY A 173 -17.61 1.22 10.67
N ASP A 174 -17.44 0.29 11.60
CA ASP A 174 -17.52 -1.15 11.34
C ASP A 174 -18.93 -1.54 10.83
N PRO A 175 -19.07 -2.01 9.57
CA PRO A 175 -20.37 -2.30 8.98
C PRO A 175 -21.11 -3.44 9.69
N GLU A 176 -20.38 -4.31 10.41
CA GLU A 176 -20.94 -5.45 11.15
C GLU A 176 -21.65 -5.04 12.45
N LYS A 177 -21.34 -3.87 13.01
CA LYS A 177 -21.96 -3.37 14.25
C LYS A 177 -23.27 -2.62 14.02
N LYS A 178 -23.68 -2.44 12.77
CA LYS A 178 -24.92 -1.73 12.39
C LYS A 178 -26.03 -2.66 11.85
N ALA A 179 -25.80 -3.98 11.88
CA ALA A 179 -26.78 -5.00 11.50
C ALA A 179 -27.54 -5.51 12.73
#